data_AF-A0A158DTG9-F1
#
_entry.id   AF-A0A158DTG9-F1
#
_cell.length_a   1.000
_cell.length_b   1.000
_cell.length_c   1.000
_cell.angle_alpha   90.00
_cell.angle_beta   90.00
_cell.angle_gamma   90.00
#
_symmetry.space_group_name_H-M   'P 1'
#
loop_
_entity.id
_entity.type
_entity.pdbx_description
1 polymer ?
#
loop_
_entity_poly.entity_id
_entity_poly.type
_entity_poly.pdbx_seq_one_letter_code
_entity_poly.pdbx_strand_id
1 'polypeptide(L)' 'MSMNTGMKAGRPSRDKKAATLASLRDEKDEVRVNFNLSREEHIKLKVHAAKAGTTISEVLREYVRNLSE' A
#
# COMPACT_ATOMS: atom_id res chain seq x y z
N MET A 1 -26.01 -44.38 19.70
CA MET A 1 -25.48 -43.02 19.92
C MET A 1 -25.26 -42.37 18.57
N SER A 2 -26.00 -41.29 18.27
CA SER A 2 -26.00 -40.63 16.95
C SER A 2 -24.80 -39.69 16.82
N MET A 3 -23.95 -39.88 15.79
CA MET A 3 -22.83 -38.98 15.50
C MET A 3 -23.36 -37.70 14.84
N ASN A 4 -23.33 -36.60 15.58
CA ASN A 4 -23.67 -35.28 15.09
C ASN A 4 -22.50 -34.73 14.25
N THR A 5 -22.47 -35.04 12.94
CA THR A 5 -21.57 -34.37 12.00
C THR A 5 -22.06 -32.93 11.83
N GLY A 6 -21.39 -31.99 12.50
CA GLY A 6 -21.68 -30.55 12.45
C GLY A 6 -21.42 -29.93 11.08
N MET A 7 -22.21 -30.30 10.08
CA MET A 7 -22.22 -29.66 8.78
C MET A 7 -23.09 -28.40 8.87
N LYS A 8 -22.45 -27.28 9.20
CA LYS A 8 -23.07 -25.95 9.11
C LYS A 8 -23.42 -25.71 7.64
N ALA A 9 -24.71 -25.66 7.31
CA ALA A 9 -25.21 -25.26 6.01
C ALA A 9 -24.97 -23.76 5.77
N GLY A 10 -23.74 -23.40 5.44
CA GLY A 10 -23.33 -22.05 5.04
C GLY A 10 -22.45 -22.14 3.80
N ARG A 11 -22.59 -21.18 2.87
CA ARG A 11 -21.83 -21.15 1.60
C ARG A 11 -20.32 -21.07 1.89
N PRO A 12 -19.51 -22.11 1.61
CA PRO A 12 -18.06 -22.11 1.87
C PRO A 12 -17.26 -21.18 0.92
N SER A 13 -17.95 -20.43 0.04
CA SER A 13 -17.36 -19.49 -0.91
C SER A 13 -17.07 -18.10 -0.33
N ARG A 14 -17.54 -17.78 0.88
CA ARG A 14 -17.46 -16.38 1.39
C ARG A 14 -16.12 -16.04 2.05
N ASP A 15 -15.40 -17.03 2.57
CA ASP A 15 -14.22 -16.77 3.41
C ASP A 15 -12.87 -16.89 2.68
N LYS A 16 -12.84 -17.30 1.40
CA LYS A 16 -11.58 -17.62 0.70
C LYS A 16 -11.24 -16.76 -0.53
N LYS A 17 -12.06 -15.77 -0.89
CA LYS A 17 -11.85 -14.99 -2.13
C LYS A 17 -11.02 -13.71 -1.95
N ALA A 18 -10.98 -13.13 -0.75
CA ALA A 18 -10.22 -11.91 -0.51
C ALA A 18 -8.72 -12.17 -0.32
N ALA A 19 -8.35 -13.32 0.25
CA ALA A 19 -6.97 -13.65 0.56
C ALA A 19 -6.12 -13.93 -0.70
N THR A 20 -6.69 -14.52 -1.75
CA THR A 20 -5.92 -14.93 -2.94
C THR A 20 -5.50 -13.78 -3.84
N LEU A 21 -6.24 -12.68 -3.88
CA LEU A 21 -5.86 -11.50 -4.69
C LEU A 21 -4.76 -10.66 -4.01
N ALA A 22 -4.80 -10.57 -2.68
CA ALA A 22 -3.77 -9.86 -1.91
C ALA A 22 -2.41 -10.57 -1.98
N SER A 23 -2.39 -11.91 -1.98
CA SER A 23 -1.16 -12.70 -2.07
C SER A 23 -0.48 -12.70 -3.46
N LEU A 24 -1.18 -12.27 -4.51
CA LEU A 24 -0.66 -12.19 -5.88
C LEU A 24 0.00 -10.85 -6.19
N ARG A 25 -0.14 -9.86 -5.31
CA ARG A 25 0.54 -8.58 -5.45
C ARG A 25 1.96 -8.77 -4.92
N ASP A 26 2.93 -8.71 -5.83
CA ASP A 26 4.36 -8.54 -5.54
C ASP A 26 4.62 -7.10 -5.00
N GLU A 27 3.78 -6.66 -4.06
CA GLU A 27 3.95 -5.41 -3.34
C GLU A 27 4.98 -5.68 -2.25
N LYS A 28 6.23 -5.31 -2.52
CA LYS A 28 7.29 -5.26 -1.51
C LYS A 28 6.79 -4.53 -0.26
N ASP A 29 7.18 -5.00 0.92
CA ASP A 29 6.83 -4.35 2.18
C ASP A 29 7.26 -2.87 2.16
N GLU A 30 6.29 -1.97 2.05
CA GLU A 30 6.54 -0.53 2.08
C GLU A 30 6.47 -0.02 3.52
N VAL A 31 7.56 0.59 4.00
CA VAL A 31 7.58 1.25 5.30
C VAL A 31 7.18 2.72 5.14
N ARG A 32 6.11 3.13 5.82
CA ARG A 32 5.69 4.52 5.86
C ARG A 32 6.59 5.32 6.82
N VAL A 33 7.17 6.41 6.32
CA VAL A 33 7.95 7.36 7.12
C VAL A 33 7.08 8.52 7.59
N ASN A 34 7.30 8.99 8.81
CA ASN A 34 6.67 10.21 9.32
C ASN A 34 7.46 11.42 8.81
N PHE A 35 6.81 12.26 8.00
CA PHE A 35 7.44 13.42 7.38
C PHE A 35 6.60 14.66 7.61
N ASN A 36 7.18 15.66 8.28
CA ASN A 36 6.54 16.93 8.55
C ASN A 36 7.17 17.99 7.65
N LEU A 37 6.33 18.71 6.91
CA LEU A 37 6.73 19.85 6.10
C LEU A 37 5.94 21.08 6.54
N SER A 38 6.58 22.23 6.50
CA SER A 38 5.87 23.50 6.53
C SER A 38 4.96 23.64 5.31
N ARG A 39 3.95 24.53 5.39
CA ARG A 39 3.05 24.79 4.26
C ARG A 39 3.81 25.27 3.02
N GLU A 40 4.84 26.08 3.20
CA GLU A 40 5.66 26.61 2.10
C GLU A 40 6.45 25.50 1.39
N GLU A 41 7.05 24.59 2.14
CA GLU A 41 7.80 23.46 1.57
C GLU A 41 6.86 22.50 0.84
N HIS A 42 5.69 22.21 1.41
CA HIS A 42 4.69 21.39 0.74
C HIS A 42 4.22 22.02 -0.58
N ILE A 43 4.02 23.34 -0.63
CA ILE A 43 3.68 24.05 -1.88
C ILE A 43 4.80 23.92 -2.90
N LYS A 44 6.06 24.16 -2.49
CA LYS A 44 7.22 24.01 -3.39
C LYS A 44 7.29 22.60 -3.95
N LEU A 45 7.15 21.59 -3.11
CA LEU A 45 7.18 20.18 -3.50
C LEU A 45 6.04 19.82 -4.46
N LYS A 46 4.84 20.33 -4.20
CA LYS A 46 3.66 20.12 -5.05
C LYS A 46 3.80 20.78 -6.42
N VAL A 47 4.32 22.01 -6.47
CA VAL A 47 4.59 22.71 -7.73
C VAL A 47 5.69 22.00 -8.52
N HIS A 48 6.74 21.51 -7.84
CA HIS A 48 7.81 20.76 -8.49
C HIS A 48 7.28 19.46 -9.12
N ALA A 49 6.54 18.66 -8.36
CA ALA A 49 5.91 17.43 -8.84
C ALA A 49 4.97 17.72 -10.04
N ALA A 50 4.14 18.75 -9.95
CA ALA A 50 3.24 19.15 -11.04
C ALA A 50 3.97 19.54 -12.32
N LYS A 51 5.11 20.24 -12.21
CA LYS A 51 5.95 20.61 -13.37
C LYS A 51 6.63 19.40 -14.01
N ALA A 52 7.06 18.45 -13.19
CA ALA A 52 7.70 17.21 -13.67
C ALA A 52 6.68 16.18 -14.20
N GLY A 53 5.38 16.38 -13.98
CA GLY A 53 4.35 15.39 -14.32
C GLY A 53 4.40 14.14 -13.43
N THR A 54 5.04 14.23 -12.26
CA THR A 54 5.21 13.13 -11.31
C THR A 54 4.41 13.38 -10.03
N THR A 55 4.40 12.40 -9.13
CA THR A 55 3.80 12.57 -7.80
C THR A 55 4.84 12.98 -6.76
N ILE A 56 4.41 13.60 -5.67
CA ILE A 56 5.28 13.92 -4.54
C ILE A 56 6.01 12.66 -4.02
N SER A 57 5.31 11.53 -3.98
CA SER A 57 5.89 10.25 -3.58
C SER A 57 7.00 9.80 -4.53
N GLU A 58 6.85 9.98 -5.84
CA GLU A 58 7.88 9.61 -6.82
C GLU A 58 9.11 10.50 -6.69
N VAL A 59 8.91 11.83 -6.53
CA VAL A 59 10.00 12.78 -6.28
C VAL A 59 10.81 12.37 -5.04
N LEU A 60 10.13 12.02 -3.95
CA LEU A 60 10.81 11.57 -2.73
C LEU A 60 11.49 10.20 -2.91
N ARG A 61 10.88 9.27 -3.65
CA ARG A 61 11.48 7.97 -3.96
C ARG A 61 12.75 8.12 -4.80
N GLU A 62 12.72 8.96 -5.83
CA GLU A 62 13.90 9.27 -6.65
C GLU A 62 15.00 9.93 -5.83
N TYR A 63 14.65 10.89 -4.98
CA TYR A 63 15.61 11.53 -4.08
C TYR A 63 16.30 10.50 -3.18
N VAL A 64 15.54 9.58 -2.57
CA VAL A 64 16.09 8.50 -1.73
C VAL A 64 16.96 7.53 -2.53
N ARG A 65 16.61 7.20 -3.77
CA ARG A 65 17.44 6.32 -4.64
C ARG A 65 18.78 6.95 -5.02
N ASN A 66 18.87 8.28 -5.03
CA ASN A 66 20.07 9.03 -5.40
C ASN A 66 20.95 9.39 -4.20
N LEU A 67 20.56 9.05 -2.97
CA LEU A 67 21.41 9.19 -1.79
C LEU A 67 22.53 8.12 -1.85
N SER A 68 23.78 8.56 -1.79
CA SER A 68 24.92 7.65 -1.56
C SER A 68 24.95 7.21 -0.09
N GLU A 69 25.46 5.99 0.17
CA GLU A 69 25.71 5.49 1.54
C GLU A 69 26.79 6.30 2.28
#